data_AF-A0A7S1A203-F1
#
_entry.id   AF-A0A7S1A203-F1
#
_cell.length_a   1.000
_cell.length_b   1.000
_cell.length_c   1.000
_cell.angle_alpha   90.00
_cell.angle_beta   90.00
_cell.angle_gamma   90.00
#
_symmetry.space_group_name_H-M   'P 1'
#
loop_
_entity.id
_entity.type
_entity.pdbx_description
1 polymer ?
#
loop_
_entity_poly.entity_id
_entity_poly.type
_entity_poly.pdbx_seq_one_letter_code
_entity_poly.pdbx_strand_id
1 'polypeptide(L)'
;CYHYKTHRALVQTETLDVRFTKFAVNNTQRLTKHFRRVLDPMLNVYRETKASIFLPASETDVERAHAELASSMHEWLDAEAKGLTDTDIFGVAVREVQWALEDGFSDLRKKNVDLWKASSDEVTRCAARKSHASDQQCGFLCAYNKIPWMHHETNKQHFLECFESTHTHVPLGIQHKVFEQWFNTDLSGERARVWKRFYVSSTVLGGLPVFLFALAISKVGASRSLPQSTTDPRVDHNIVS
;
A
#
# COMPACT_ATOMS: atom_id res chain seq x y z
N CYS A 1 37.52 -24.26 50.86
CA CYS A 1 36.19 -23.85 50.38
C CYS A 1 36.18 -23.12 49.02
N TYR A 2 37.19 -22.32 48.64
CA TYR A 2 37.24 -21.62 47.34
C TYR A 2 37.36 -22.57 46.13
N HIS A 3 38.22 -23.59 46.22
CA HIS A 3 38.43 -24.61 45.16
C HIS A 3 37.18 -25.40 44.76
N TYR A 4 36.25 -25.65 45.70
CA TYR A 4 35.01 -26.36 45.40
C TYR A 4 34.04 -25.48 44.59
N LYS A 5 33.99 -24.18 44.89
CA LYS A 5 33.14 -23.23 44.16
C LYS A 5 33.61 -23.05 42.71
N THR A 6 34.93 -22.94 42.50
CA THR A 6 35.50 -22.83 41.14
C THR A 6 35.32 -24.10 40.33
N HIS A 7 35.56 -25.28 40.92
CA HIS A 7 35.32 -26.55 40.24
C HIS A 7 33.84 -26.78 39.90
N ARG A 8 32.92 -26.43 40.81
CA ARG A 8 31.47 -26.51 40.55
C ARG A 8 31.06 -25.58 39.40
N ALA A 9 31.57 -24.34 39.39
CA ALA A 9 31.29 -23.38 38.33
C ALA A 9 31.82 -23.90 36.98
N LEU A 10 33.05 -24.43 36.94
CA LEU A 10 33.67 -24.98 35.73
C LEU A 10 32.86 -26.17 35.16
N VAL A 11 32.46 -27.12 36.01
CA VAL A 11 31.64 -28.26 35.57
C VAL A 11 30.27 -27.79 35.04
N GLN A 12 29.68 -26.80 35.69
CA GLN A 12 28.39 -26.24 35.28
C GLN A 12 28.51 -25.55 33.91
N THR A 13 29.50 -24.69 33.70
CA THR A 13 29.69 -23.99 32.42
C THR A 13 30.19 -24.91 31.31
N GLU A 14 31.22 -25.71 31.55
CA GLU A 14 31.86 -26.48 30.49
C GLU A 14 31.09 -27.76 30.12
N THR A 15 30.38 -28.35 31.08
CA THR A 15 29.72 -29.63 30.83
C THR A 15 28.22 -29.47 30.62
N LEU A 16 27.53 -28.72 31.48
CA LEU A 16 26.07 -28.61 31.37
C LEU A 16 25.66 -27.59 30.30
N ASP A 17 26.19 -26.36 30.35
CA ASP A 17 25.78 -25.31 29.41
C ASP A 17 26.18 -25.64 27.95
N VAL A 18 27.38 -26.17 27.73
CA VAL A 18 27.84 -26.60 26.38
C VAL A 18 26.99 -27.76 25.85
N ARG A 19 26.64 -28.74 26.69
CA ARG A 19 25.77 -29.86 26.26
C ARG A 19 24.36 -29.39 26.00
N PHE A 20 23.83 -28.51 26.84
CA PHE A 20 22.50 -27.95 26.70
C PHE A 20 22.36 -27.11 25.43
N THR A 21 23.31 -26.20 25.17
CA THR A 21 23.35 -25.40 23.94
C THR A 21 23.47 -26.28 22.69
N LYS A 22 24.35 -27.29 22.70
CA LYS A 22 24.46 -28.25 21.60
C LYS A 22 23.15 -29.03 21.37
N PHE A 23 22.50 -29.46 22.45
CA PHE A 23 21.20 -30.13 22.37
C PHE A 23 20.13 -29.21 21.77
N ALA A 24 20.03 -27.97 22.27
CA ALA A 24 19.10 -26.97 21.78
C ALA A 24 19.29 -26.72 20.28
N VAL A 25 20.52 -26.45 19.83
CA VAL A 25 20.83 -26.23 18.41
C VAL A 25 20.45 -27.44 17.56
N ASN A 26 20.82 -28.65 17.98
CA ASN A 26 20.47 -29.87 17.25
C ASN A 26 18.95 -30.09 17.18
N ASN A 27 18.24 -29.81 18.28
CA ASN A 27 16.78 -29.91 18.32
C ASN A 27 16.14 -28.91 17.36
N THR A 28 16.52 -27.63 17.43
CA THR A 28 16.06 -26.57 16.52
C THR A 28 16.31 -26.95 15.06
N GLN A 29 17.50 -27.45 14.71
CA GLN A 29 17.80 -27.89 13.35
C GLN A 29 16.88 -29.03 12.88
N ARG A 30 16.59 -30.00 13.76
CA ARG A 30 15.69 -31.11 13.45
C ARG A 30 14.25 -30.62 13.25
N LEU A 31 13.76 -29.74 14.11
CA LEU A 31 12.42 -29.14 13.98
C LEU A 31 12.31 -28.32 12.70
N THR A 32 13.28 -27.46 12.41
CA THR A 32 13.31 -26.67 11.17
C THR A 32 13.30 -27.57 9.94
N LYS A 33 14.10 -28.64 9.95
CA LYS A 33 14.12 -29.62 8.85
C LYS A 33 12.80 -30.37 8.72
N HIS A 34 12.16 -30.70 9.83
CA HIS A 34 10.85 -31.35 9.84
C HIS A 34 9.78 -30.43 9.24
N PHE A 35 9.62 -29.21 9.75
CA PHE A 35 8.59 -28.28 9.25
C PHE A 35 8.82 -27.88 7.79
N ARG A 36 10.07 -27.69 7.33
CA ARG A 36 10.32 -27.45 5.89
C ARG A 36 9.79 -28.58 5.01
N ARG A 37 9.99 -29.84 5.42
CA ARG A 37 9.48 -31.00 4.67
C ARG A 37 7.96 -31.09 4.65
N VAL A 38 7.28 -30.48 5.62
CA VAL A 38 5.82 -30.38 5.68
C VAL A 38 5.32 -29.19 4.84
N LEU A 39 5.96 -28.03 4.98
CA LEU A 39 5.58 -26.81 4.30
C LEU A 39 5.73 -26.89 2.78
N ASP A 40 6.83 -27.47 2.27
CA ASP A 40 7.09 -27.49 0.83
C ASP A 40 5.97 -28.19 0.03
N PRO A 41 5.55 -29.44 0.36
CA PRO A 41 4.43 -30.08 -0.33
C PRO A 41 3.10 -29.38 -0.10
N MET A 42 2.84 -28.94 1.14
CA MET A 42 1.57 -28.30 1.49
C MET A 42 1.37 -26.99 0.73
N LEU A 43 2.40 -26.13 0.66
CA LEU A 43 2.35 -24.90 -0.13
C LEU A 43 2.29 -25.17 -1.64
N ASN A 44 2.79 -26.31 -2.10
CA ASN A 44 2.62 -26.71 -3.49
C ASN A 44 1.16 -27.08 -3.79
N VAL A 45 0.53 -27.90 -2.93
CA VAL A 45 -0.89 -28.26 -3.03
C VAL A 45 -1.78 -27.01 -2.94
N TYR A 46 -1.45 -26.06 -2.05
CA TYR A 46 -2.12 -24.76 -1.99
C TYR A 46 -2.06 -24.04 -3.34
N ARG A 47 -0.87 -23.93 -3.95
CA ARG A 47 -0.69 -23.25 -5.23
C ARG A 47 -1.47 -23.91 -6.37
N GLU A 48 -1.45 -25.24 -6.44
CA GLU A 48 -2.19 -26.02 -7.45
C GLU A 48 -3.72 -25.88 -7.27
N THR A 49 -4.21 -25.98 -6.03
CA THR A 49 -5.65 -25.87 -5.73
C THR A 49 -6.13 -24.43 -5.88
N LYS A 50 -5.33 -23.43 -5.52
CA LYS A 50 -5.63 -22.02 -5.80
C LYS A 50 -5.79 -21.78 -7.31
N ALA A 51 -4.94 -22.39 -8.13
CA ALA A 51 -4.99 -22.23 -9.58
C ALA A 51 -6.23 -22.87 -10.22
N SER A 52 -6.89 -23.83 -9.55
CA SER A 52 -8.13 -24.45 -10.02
C SER A 52 -9.39 -23.70 -9.61
N ILE A 53 -9.29 -22.67 -8.76
CA ILE A 53 -10.42 -21.79 -8.42
C ILE A 53 -10.93 -21.12 -9.71
N PHE A 54 -12.22 -21.30 -9.99
CA PHE A 54 -12.86 -20.78 -11.20
C PHE A 54 -12.90 -19.25 -11.18
N LEU A 55 -12.39 -18.63 -12.25
CA LEU A 55 -12.42 -17.18 -12.47
C LEU A 55 -12.83 -16.87 -13.93
N PRO A 56 -13.47 -15.73 -14.21
CA PRO A 56 -13.95 -14.74 -13.24
C PRO A 56 -15.16 -15.25 -12.44
N ALA A 57 -15.27 -14.85 -11.18
CA ALA A 57 -16.34 -15.24 -10.27
C ALA A 57 -16.77 -14.08 -9.36
N SER A 58 -17.88 -14.26 -8.64
CA SER A 58 -18.32 -13.30 -7.62
C SER A 58 -17.29 -13.23 -6.49
N GLU A 59 -17.21 -12.09 -5.80
CA GLU A 59 -16.25 -11.93 -4.71
C GLU A 59 -16.51 -12.91 -3.55
N THR A 60 -17.78 -13.14 -3.23
CA THR A 60 -18.18 -14.06 -2.16
C THR A 60 -17.83 -15.51 -2.48
N ASP A 61 -17.87 -15.91 -3.76
CA ASP A 61 -17.46 -17.25 -4.17
C ASP A 61 -15.94 -17.43 -4.12
N VAL A 62 -15.18 -16.40 -4.54
CA VAL A 62 -13.71 -16.41 -4.43
C VAL A 62 -13.27 -16.43 -2.96
N GLU A 63 -13.91 -15.64 -2.11
CA GLU A 63 -13.70 -15.62 -0.66
C GLU A 63 -13.98 -16.96 -0.02
N ARG A 64 -15.14 -17.57 -0.33
CA ARG A 64 -15.52 -18.88 0.20
C ARG A 64 -14.55 -19.97 -0.21
N ALA A 65 -14.22 -20.05 -1.51
CA ALA A 65 -13.29 -21.05 -2.02
C ALA A 65 -11.89 -20.92 -1.41
N HIS A 66 -11.40 -19.68 -1.23
CA HIS A 66 -10.11 -19.46 -0.58
C HIS A 66 -10.17 -19.77 0.92
N ALA A 67 -11.24 -19.41 1.62
CA ALA A 67 -11.41 -19.71 3.04
C ALA A 67 -11.43 -21.22 3.33
N GLU A 68 -12.14 -22.00 2.50
CA GLU A 68 -12.13 -23.47 2.57
C GLU A 68 -10.73 -24.03 2.37
N LEU A 69 -10.00 -23.52 1.37
CA LEU A 69 -8.62 -23.90 1.10
C LEU A 69 -7.68 -23.53 2.27
N ALA A 70 -7.83 -22.34 2.83
CA ALA A 70 -7.05 -21.87 3.98
C ALA A 70 -7.28 -22.74 5.21
N SER A 71 -8.54 -23.09 5.51
CA SER A 71 -8.89 -24.01 6.60
C SER A 71 -8.19 -25.36 6.43
N SER A 72 -8.23 -25.92 5.22
CA SER A 72 -7.56 -27.19 4.90
C SER A 72 -6.04 -27.13 5.11
N MET A 73 -5.38 -26.01 4.78
CA MET A 73 -3.94 -25.85 5.00
C MET A 73 -3.60 -25.74 6.49
N HIS A 74 -4.42 -25.04 7.28
CA HIS A 74 -4.23 -24.97 8.73
C HIS A 74 -4.45 -26.33 9.40
N GLU A 75 -5.52 -27.05 9.03
CA GLU A 75 -5.79 -28.39 9.53
C GLU A 75 -4.66 -29.37 9.19
N TRP A 76 -4.08 -29.28 7.99
CA TRP A 76 -2.91 -30.08 7.63
C TRP A 76 -1.70 -29.74 8.50
N LEU A 77 -1.35 -28.46 8.65
CA LEU A 77 -0.22 -28.05 9.48
C LEU A 77 -0.39 -28.50 10.94
N ASP A 78 -1.58 -28.35 11.52
CA ASP A 78 -1.89 -28.78 12.89
C ASP A 78 -1.79 -30.30 13.05
N ALA A 79 -2.24 -31.07 12.04
CA ALA A 79 -2.15 -32.52 12.04
C ALA A 79 -0.69 -33.04 11.98
N GLU A 80 0.21 -32.31 11.31
CA GLU A 80 1.64 -32.64 11.23
C GLU A 80 2.42 -32.20 12.47
N ALA A 81 1.98 -31.11 13.12
CA ALA A 81 2.69 -30.51 14.25
C ALA A 81 2.57 -31.28 15.57
N LYS A 82 1.77 -32.35 15.67
CA LYS A 82 1.42 -33.10 16.90
C LYS A 82 2.47 -33.01 18.03
N GLY A 83 2.16 -32.22 19.07
CA GLY A 83 3.00 -32.07 20.26
C GLY A 83 4.19 -31.12 20.12
N LEU A 84 4.27 -30.36 19.03
CA LEU A 84 5.29 -29.36 18.73
C LEU A 84 4.70 -27.94 18.61
N THR A 85 3.42 -27.76 18.92
CA THR A 85 2.68 -26.50 18.74
C THR A 85 3.17 -25.38 19.66
N ASP A 86 3.87 -25.73 20.74
CA ASP A 86 4.48 -24.83 21.71
C ASP A 86 5.89 -24.35 21.31
N THR A 87 6.43 -24.85 20.19
CA THR A 87 7.79 -24.52 19.75
C THR A 87 7.84 -23.22 18.93
N ASP A 88 8.91 -22.44 19.10
CA ASP A 88 9.14 -21.23 18.28
C ASP A 88 9.14 -21.54 16.77
N ILE A 89 9.65 -22.73 16.41
CA ILE A 89 9.74 -23.18 15.01
C ILE A 89 8.35 -23.45 14.42
N PHE A 90 7.42 -24.02 15.20
CA PHE A 90 6.03 -24.11 14.77
C PHE A 90 5.43 -22.72 14.56
N GLY A 91 5.69 -21.77 15.46
CA GLY A 91 5.27 -20.38 15.29
C GLY A 91 5.81 -19.73 14.01
N VAL A 92 7.03 -20.06 13.59
CA VAL A 92 7.58 -19.65 12.27
C VAL A 92 6.79 -20.29 11.14
N ALA A 93 6.54 -21.60 11.19
CA ALA A 93 5.80 -22.32 10.16
C ALA A 93 4.36 -21.78 9.98
N VAL A 94 3.65 -21.49 11.08
CA VAL A 94 2.31 -20.88 11.03
C VAL A 94 2.34 -19.52 10.32
N ARG A 95 3.32 -18.66 10.63
CA ARG A 95 3.45 -17.36 9.96
C ARG A 95 3.75 -17.49 8.48
N GLU A 96 4.55 -18.48 8.08
CA GLU A 96 4.87 -18.75 6.69
C GLU A 96 3.64 -19.18 5.89
N VAL A 97 2.81 -20.07 6.46
CA VAL A 97 1.52 -20.45 5.88
C VAL A 97 0.58 -19.27 5.79
N GLN A 98 0.42 -18.53 6.90
CA GLN A 98 -0.46 -17.35 6.94
C GLN A 98 -0.08 -16.33 5.86
N TRP A 99 1.21 -16.03 5.75
CA TRP A 99 1.72 -15.12 4.73
C TRP A 99 1.42 -15.61 3.30
N ALA A 100 1.66 -16.90 3.03
CA ALA A 100 1.36 -17.47 1.71
C ALA A 100 -0.14 -17.49 1.38
N LEU A 101 -0.99 -17.70 2.39
CA LEU A 101 -2.45 -17.64 2.25
C LEU A 101 -2.92 -16.22 1.94
N GLU A 102 -2.44 -15.22 2.68
CA GLU A 102 -2.77 -13.80 2.48
C GLU A 102 -2.30 -13.28 1.12
N ASP A 103 -1.04 -13.53 0.77
CA ASP A 103 -0.47 -13.13 -0.52
C ASP A 103 -1.21 -13.81 -1.67
N GLY A 104 -1.44 -15.12 -1.56
CA GLY A 104 -2.16 -15.86 -2.58
C GLY A 104 -3.62 -15.42 -2.73
N PHE A 105 -4.30 -15.02 -1.65
CA PHE A 105 -5.65 -14.48 -1.72
C PHE A 105 -5.69 -13.10 -2.39
N SER A 106 -4.74 -12.23 -2.06
CA SER A 106 -4.58 -10.91 -2.68
C SER A 106 -4.36 -11.04 -4.20
N ASP A 107 -3.47 -11.95 -4.61
CA ASP A 107 -3.23 -12.29 -6.01
C ASP A 107 -4.49 -12.80 -6.72
N LEU A 108 -5.24 -13.71 -6.07
CA LEU A 108 -6.48 -14.26 -6.61
C LEU A 108 -7.55 -13.18 -6.83
N ARG A 109 -7.75 -12.26 -5.87
CA ARG A 109 -8.67 -11.12 -6.00
C ARG A 109 -8.26 -10.20 -7.14
N LYS A 110 -6.96 -9.91 -7.27
CA LYS A 110 -6.42 -9.08 -8.35
C LYS A 110 -6.68 -9.73 -9.72
N LYS A 111 -6.33 -11.01 -9.87
CA LYS A 111 -6.57 -11.77 -11.10
C LYS A 111 -8.06 -11.83 -11.46
N ASN A 112 -8.94 -12.00 -10.46
CA ASN A 112 -10.39 -11.96 -10.68
C ASN A 112 -10.84 -10.62 -11.26
N VAL A 113 -10.39 -9.50 -10.69
CA VAL A 113 -10.70 -8.15 -11.20
C VAL A 113 -10.15 -7.94 -12.61
N ASP A 114 -8.93 -8.40 -12.90
CA ASP A 114 -8.33 -8.28 -14.24
C ASP A 114 -9.12 -9.08 -15.29
N LEU A 115 -9.60 -10.29 -14.95
CA LEU A 115 -10.45 -11.08 -15.84
C LEU A 115 -11.83 -10.43 -16.05
N TRP A 116 -12.44 -9.89 -14.99
CA TRP A 116 -13.67 -9.12 -15.11
C TRP A 116 -13.49 -7.86 -15.97
N LYS A 117 -12.35 -7.17 -15.84
CA LYS A 117 -11.98 -6.04 -16.69
C LYS A 117 -11.90 -6.45 -18.16
N ALA A 118 -11.20 -7.53 -18.47
CA ALA A 118 -11.08 -8.05 -19.83
C ALA A 118 -12.44 -8.44 -20.43
N SER A 119 -13.35 -9.00 -19.61
CA SER A 119 -14.73 -9.28 -20.03
C SER A 119 -15.59 -8.02 -20.23
N SER A 120 -15.16 -6.89 -19.68
CA SER A 120 -15.85 -5.58 -19.73
C SER A 120 -15.20 -4.62 -20.73
N ASP A 121 -14.50 -5.14 -21.73
CA ASP A 121 -13.78 -4.36 -22.75
C ASP A 121 -14.69 -3.37 -23.50
N GLU A 122 -15.94 -3.76 -23.79
CA GLU A 122 -16.88 -2.87 -24.48
C GLU A 122 -17.34 -1.72 -23.57
N VAL A 123 -17.53 -2.00 -22.28
CA VAL A 123 -17.89 -1.02 -21.25
C VAL A 123 -16.77 0.02 -21.11
N THR A 124 -15.52 -0.43 -20.99
CA THR A 124 -14.36 0.47 -20.85
C THR A 124 -14.19 1.35 -22.09
N ARG A 125 -14.40 0.82 -23.30
CA ARG A 125 -14.39 1.62 -24.55
C ARG A 125 -15.55 2.62 -24.62
N CYS A 126 -16.75 2.23 -24.19
CA CYS A 126 -17.89 3.14 -24.08
C CYS A 126 -17.58 4.28 -23.11
N ALA A 127 -17.07 3.97 -21.92
CA ALA A 127 -16.74 4.95 -20.89
C ALA A 127 -15.63 5.90 -21.33
N ALA A 128 -14.59 5.39 -22.00
CA ALA A 128 -13.52 6.19 -22.57
C ALA A 128 -14.04 7.19 -23.62
N ARG A 129 -14.98 6.77 -24.49
CA ARG A 129 -15.62 7.67 -25.47
C ARG A 129 -16.40 8.78 -24.78
N LYS A 130 -17.16 8.47 -23.71
CA LYS A 130 -17.88 9.48 -22.92
C LYS A 130 -16.95 10.44 -22.17
N SER A 131 -15.86 9.93 -21.59
CA SER A 131 -14.80 10.74 -20.97
C SER A 131 -14.23 11.75 -21.96
N HIS A 132 -13.84 11.27 -23.15
CA HIS A 132 -13.26 12.10 -24.18
C HIS A 132 -14.24 13.16 -24.70
N ALA A 133 -15.50 12.79 -24.92
CA ALA A 133 -16.55 13.74 -25.30
C ALA A 133 -16.73 14.83 -24.22
N SER A 134 -16.67 14.45 -22.94
CA SER A 134 -16.76 15.39 -21.83
C SER A 134 -15.55 16.32 -21.78
N ASP A 135 -14.33 15.82 -21.96
CA ASP A 135 -13.12 16.66 -22.01
C ASP A 135 -13.16 17.66 -23.18
N GLN A 136 -13.68 17.26 -24.35
CA GLN A 136 -13.84 18.14 -25.50
C GLN A 136 -14.86 19.27 -25.28
N GLN A 137 -15.94 18.99 -24.54
CA GLN A 137 -16.95 19.99 -24.19
C GLN A 137 -16.55 20.88 -23.01
N CYS A 138 -15.51 20.48 -22.26
CA CYS A 138 -15.09 21.10 -21.01
C CYS A 138 -14.25 22.35 -21.28
N GLY A 139 -14.84 23.53 -21.08
CA GLY A 139 -14.17 24.82 -21.18
C GLY A 139 -13.13 25.07 -20.07
N PHE A 140 -12.57 26.29 -20.04
CA PHE A 140 -11.50 26.66 -19.09
C PHE A 140 -11.88 26.51 -17.61
N LEU A 141 -13.15 26.77 -17.27
CA LEU A 141 -13.69 26.76 -15.90
C LEU A 141 -14.33 25.43 -15.48
N CYS A 142 -14.29 24.42 -16.33
CA CYS A 142 -15.03 23.19 -16.10
C CYS A 142 -14.35 22.33 -15.02
N ALA A 143 -15.09 22.04 -13.95
CA ALA A 143 -14.58 21.33 -12.77
C ALA A 143 -14.03 19.94 -13.11
N TYR A 144 -14.66 19.23 -14.05
CA TYR A 144 -14.26 17.89 -14.48
C TYR A 144 -12.78 17.79 -14.87
N ASN A 145 -12.21 18.79 -15.53
CA ASN A 145 -10.81 18.73 -16.00
C ASN A 145 -9.79 19.42 -15.07
N LYS A 146 -10.27 20.01 -13.97
CA LYS A 146 -9.46 20.75 -12.98
C LYS A 146 -9.44 20.09 -11.61
N ILE A 147 -10.48 19.34 -11.27
CA ILE A 147 -10.71 18.86 -9.92
C ILE A 147 -10.62 17.32 -9.92
N PRO A 148 -9.60 16.71 -9.29
CA PRO A 148 -9.35 15.27 -9.40
C PRO A 148 -10.52 14.39 -8.95
N TRP A 149 -11.23 14.75 -7.88
CA TRP A 149 -12.36 13.96 -7.40
C TRP A 149 -13.60 14.07 -8.30
N MET A 150 -13.86 15.26 -8.87
CA MET A 150 -14.93 15.42 -9.87
C MET A 150 -14.62 14.63 -11.15
N HIS A 151 -13.35 14.65 -11.58
CA HIS A 151 -12.90 13.85 -12.73
C HIS A 151 -13.14 12.34 -12.51
N HIS A 152 -12.76 11.85 -11.33
CA HIS A 152 -12.96 10.45 -10.94
C HIS A 152 -14.44 10.08 -10.90
N GLU A 153 -15.27 10.87 -10.20
CA GLU A 153 -16.70 10.58 -10.05
C GLU A 153 -17.47 10.64 -11.37
N THR A 154 -17.18 11.62 -12.24
CA THR A 154 -17.81 11.68 -13.58
C THR A 154 -17.40 10.48 -14.44
N ASN A 155 -16.13 10.05 -14.40
CA ASN A 155 -15.70 8.85 -15.12
C ASN A 155 -16.36 7.59 -14.56
N LYS A 156 -16.57 7.51 -13.24
CA LYS A 156 -17.30 6.43 -12.60
C LYS A 156 -18.74 6.38 -13.08
N GLN A 157 -19.42 7.52 -13.17
CA GLN A 157 -20.78 7.62 -13.70
C GLN A 157 -20.84 7.15 -15.16
N HIS A 158 -19.95 7.64 -16.03
CA HIS A 158 -19.87 7.17 -17.42
C HIS A 158 -19.66 5.66 -17.51
N PHE A 159 -18.82 5.11 -16.64
CA PHE A 159 -18.53 3.69 -16.60
C PHE A 159 -19.75 2.86 -16.20
N LEU A 160 -20.48 3.26 -15.16
CA LEU A 160 -21.70 2.60 -14.71
C LEU A 160 -22.83 2.69 -15.75
N GLU A 161 -23.03 3.85 -16.36
CA GLU A 161 -23.99 4.02 -17.47
C GLU A 161 -23.66 3.09 -18.66
N CYS A 162 -22.37 2.87 -18.92
CA CYS A 162 -21.94 2.00 -20.01
C CYS A 162 -22.20 0.51 -19.72
N PHE A 163 -22.19 0.07 -18.46
CA PHE A 163 -22.63 -1.29 -18.11
C PHE A 163 -24.10 -1.52 -18.45
N GLU A 164 -24.97 -0.56 -18.11
CA GLU A 164 -26.40 -0.65 -18.42
C GLU A 164 -26.64 -0.75 -19.94
N SER A 165 -25.86 -0.01 -20.73
CA SER A 165 -26.00 0.03 -22.19
C SER A 165 -25.48 -1.21 -22.93
N THR A 166 -24.51 -1.93 -22.36
CA THR A 166 -23.81 -3.05 -23.03
C THR A 166 -24.35 -4.43 -22.60
N HIS A 167 -25.26 -4.47 -21.64
CA HIS A 167 -25.82 -5.71 -21.06
C HIS A 167 -24.75 -6.66 -20.47
N THR A 168 -23.55 -6.18 -20.17
CA THR A 168 -22.51 -6.98 -19.51
C THR A 168 -22.87 -7.19 -18.04
N HIS A 169 -23.15 -8.44 -17.66
CA HIS A 169 -23.50 -8.79 -16.28
C HIS A 169 -22.25 -8.93 -15.41
N VAL A 170 -21.84 -7.84 -14.77
CA VAL A 170 -20.79 -7.85 -13.73
C VAL A 170 -21.43 -7.63 -12.36
N PRO A 171 -21.11 -8.43 -11.33
CA PRO A 171 -21.61 -8.21 -9.97
C PRO A 171 -21.29 -6.79 -9.47
N LEU A 172 -22.26 -6.14 -8.80
CA LEU A 172 -22.13 -4.73 -8.38
C LEU A 172 -20.87 -4.46 -7.55
N GLY A 173 -20.51 -5.36 -6.63
CA GLY A 173 -19.29 -5.24 -5.83
C GLY A 173 -17.99 -5.28 -6.65
N ILE A 174 -18.02 -5.93 -7.82
CA ILE A 174 -16.88 -6.04 -8.74
C ILE A 174 -16.82 -4.83 -9.67
N GLN A 175 -17.96 -4.27 -10.10
CA GLN A 175 -18.00 -3.12 -11.01
C GLN A 175 -17.13 -1.96 -10.52
N HIS A 176 -17.19 -1.65 -9.22
CA HIS A 176 -16.35 -0.61 -8.62
C HIS A 176 -14.85 -0.90 -8.75
N LYS A 177 -14.44 -2.15 -8.53
CA LYS A 177 -13.02 -2.54 -8.61
C LYS A 177 -12.51 -2.56 -10.04
N VAL A 178 -13.33 -3.00 -10.98
CA VAL A 178 -13.03 -2.94 -12.40
C VAL A 178 -12.88 -1.49 -12.84
N PHE A 179 -13.78 -0.61 -12.38
CA PHE A 179 -13.66 0.84 -12.60
C PHE A 179 -12.35 1.39 -12.05
N GLU A 180 -12.03 1.13 -10.78
CA GLU A 180 -10.79 1.61 -10.17
C GLU A 180 -9.57 1.10 -10.92
N GLN A 181 -9.53 -0.18 -11.29
CA GLN A 181 -8.43 -0.75 -12.07
C GLN A 181 -8.30 -0.04 -13.42
N TRP A 182 -9.39 0.07 -14.18
CA TRP A 182 -9.42 0.77 -15.47
C TRP A 182 -9.01 2.24 -15.37
N PHE A 183 -9.60 2.99 -14.43
CA PHE A 183 -9.30 4.40 -14.20
C PHE A 183 -7.84 4.59 -13.81
N ASN A 184 -7.30 3.70 -12.96
CA ASN A 184 -5.91 3.81 -12.53
C ASN A 184 -4.90 3.42 -13.62
N THR A 185 -5.20 2.42 -14.46
CA THR A 185 -4.28 1.95 -15.50
C THR A 185 -4.46 2.71 -16.82
N ASP A 186 -5.66 2.67 -17.39
CA ASP A 186 -5.93 3.11 -18.76
C ASP A 186 -6.11 4.63 -18.85
N LEU A 187 -6.63 5.25 -17.80
CA LEU A 187 -6.76 6.72 -17.71
C LEU A 187 -5.61 7.39 -16.93
N SER A 188 -4.52 6.67 -16.63
CA SER A 188 -3.36 7.22 -15.90
C SER A 188 -2.82 8.53 -16.50
N GLY A 189 -2.73 8.61 -17.83
CA GLY A 189 -2.30 9.81 -18.54
C GLY A 189 -3.28 10.99 -18.40
N GLU A 190 -4.59 10.75 -18.48
CA GLU A 190 -5.63 11.77 -18.27
C GLU A 190 -5.62 12.28 -16.83
N ARG A 191 -5.54 11.36 -15.87
CA ARG A 191 -5.43 11.68 -14.45
C ARG A 191 -4.24 12.55 -14.14
N ALA A 192 -3.06 12.22 -14.68
CA ALA A 192 -1.85 13.01 -14.50
C ALA A 192 -2.03 14.44 -15.03
N ARG A 193 -2.74 14.61 -16.16
CA ARG A 193 -3.07 15.95 -16.70
C ARG A 193 -4.00 16.72 -15.79
N VAL A 194 -5.05 16.10 -15.24
CA VAL A 194 -5.99 16.74 -14.31
C VAL A 194 -5.27 17.16 -13.03
N TRP A 195 -4.44 16.28 -12.45
CA TRP A 195 -3.63 16.61 -11.28
C TRP A 195 -2.67 17.78 -11.53
N LYS A 196 -1.97 17.78 -12.67
CA LYS A 196 -1.11 18.90 -13.05
C LYS A 196 -1.89 20.20 -13.15
N ARG A 197 -3.07 20.19 -13.79
CA ARG A 197 -3.96 21.37 -13.89
C ARG A 197 -4.42 21.82 -12.50
N PHE A 198 -4.81 20.89 -11.64
CA PHE A 198 -5.21 21.16 -10.26
C PHE A 198 -4.10 21.87 -9.48
N TYR A 199 -2.89 21.31 -9.49
CA TYR A 199 -1.73 21.89 -8.78
C TYR A 199 -1.35 23.27 -9.30
N VAL A 200 -1.40 23.49 -10.63
CA VAL A 200 -1.13 24.82 -11.20
C VAL A 200 -2.20 25.81 -10.75
N SER A 201 -3.48 25.44 -10.83
CA SER A 201 -4.59 26.29 -10.39
C SER A 201 -4.52 26.59 -8.89
N SER A 202 -4.21 25.61 -8.04
CA SER A 202 -4.07 25.82 -6.60
C SER A 202 -2.88 26.71 -6.26
N THR A 203 -1.77 26.57 -6.98
CA THR A 203 -0.57 27.42 -6.79
C THR A 203 -0.82 28.85 -7.23
N VAL A 204 -1.52 29.07 -8.34
CA VAL A 204 -1.90 30.43 -8.78
C VAL A 204 -2.86 31.06 -7.78
N LEU A 205 -3.91 30.33 -7.36
CA LEU A 205 -4.89 30.86 -6.42
C LEU A 205 -4.34 31.07 -5.01
N GLY A 206 -3.40 30.25 -4.54
CA GLY A 206 -2.77 30.38 -3.22
C GLY A 206 -1.55 31.30 -3.20
N GLY A 207 -0.74 31.29 -4.25
CA GLY A 207 0.50 32.07 -4.35
C GLY A 207 0.25 33.54 -4.72
N LEU A 208 -0.76 33.83 -5.53
CA LEU A 208 -1.07 35.20 -5.95
C LEU A 208 -1.54 36.09 -4.78
N PRO A 209 -2.39 35.63 -3.84
CA PRO A 209 -2.69 36.37 -2.61
C PRO A 209 -1.45 36.59 -1.73
N VAL A 210 -0.58 35.58 -1.57
CA VAL A 210 0.64 35.69 -0.76
C VAL A 210 1.61 36.69 -1.39
N PHE A 211 1.78 36.65 -2.71
CA PHE A 211 2.61 37.59 -3.45
C PHE A 211 2.06 39.02 -3.39
N LEU A 212 0.76 39.19 -3.59
CA LEU A 212 0.09 40.50 -3.47
C LEU A 212 0.18 41.05 -2.03
N PHE A 213 0.07 40.19 -1.02
CA PHE A 213 0.23 40.56 0.38
C PHE A 213 1.67 40.99 0.69
N ALA A 214 2.67 40.26 0.20
CA ALA A 214 4.08 40.64 0.34
C ALA A 214 4.40 41.98 -0.34
N LEU A 215 3.86 42.22 -1.54
CA LEU A 215 4.00 43.51 -2.23
C LEU A 215 3.33 44.65 -1.46
N ALA A 216 2.18 44.41 -0.82
CA ALA A 216 1.51 45.40 0.01
C ALA A 216 2.37 45.78 1.23
N ILE A 217 2.98 44.80 1.92
CA ILE A 217 3.87 45.04 3.06
C ILE A 217 5.13 45.84 2.65
N SER A 218 5.76 45.48 1.52
CA SER A 218 6.96 46.18 1.03
C SER A 218 6.70 47.66 0.71
N LYS A 219 5.50 48.02 0.23
CA LYS A 219 5.11 49.42 0.00
C LYS A 219 4.90 50.21 1.29
N VAL A 220 4.37 49.59 2.34
CA VAL A 220 4.20 50.23 3.65
C VAL A 220 5.54 50.47 4.34
N GLY A 221 6.53 49.60 4.14
CA GLY A 221 7.89 49.76 4.66
C GLY A 221 8.69 50.91 4.00
N ALA A 222 8.50 51.14 2.70
CA ALA A 222 9.22 52.19 1.97
C ALA A 222 8.74 53.62 2.30
N SER A 223 7.53 53.79 2.86
CA SER A 223 7.02 55.10 3.31
C SER A 223 7.40 55.47 4.74
N ARG A 224 8.08 54.59 5.49
CA ARG A 224 8.76 54.97 6.74
C ARG A 224 10.20 55.40 6.42
N SER A 225 10.34 56.52 5.73
CA SER A 225 11.59 57.28 5.76
C SER A 225 11.96 57.55 7.22
N LEU A 226 13.14 57.09 7.63
CA LEU A 226 13.70 57.33 8.97
C LEU A 226 13.51 58.80 9.36
N PRO A 227 13.06 59.12 10.59
CA PRO A 227 13.26 60.44 11.13
C PRO A 227 14.76 60.72 11.13
N GLN A 228 15.13 61.82 10.47
CA GLN A 228 16.49 62.31 10.32
C GLN A 228 17.06 62.60 11.72
N SER A 229 17.81 61.64 12.26
CA SER A 229 18.54 61.79 13.53
C SER A 229 19.63 62.84 13.34
N THR A 230 19.32 64.07 13.76
CA THR A 230 20.27 65.17 13.92
C THR A 230 21.26 64.76 15.00
N THR A 231 22.39 64.20 14.57
CA THR A 231 23.50 63.83 15.46
C THR A 231 24.54 64.91 15.33
N ASP A 232 24.68 65.68 16.41
CA ASP A 232 25.59 66.79 16.63
C ASP A 232 27.06 66.31 16.63
N PRO A 233 27.97 66.88 15.83
CA PRO A 233 29.37 66.49 15.83
C PRO A 233 30.12 67.16 16.99
N ARG A 234 30.28 66.45 18.12
CA ARG A 234 31.27 66.82 19.13
C ARG A 234 32.65 66.31 18.68
N VAL A 235 33.43 67.26 18.17
CA VAL A 235 34.83 67.13 17.76
C VAL A 235 35.75 66.83 18.95
N ASP A 236 36.77 66.04 18.61
CA ASP A 236 37.92 65.51 19.34
C ASP A 236 38.64 66.46 20.32
N HIS A 237 39.35 65.86 21.29
CA HIS A 237 40.82 65.90 21.30
C HIS A 237 41.41 65.17 22.52
N ASN A 238 42.34 64.21 22.25
CA ASN A 238 43.69 64.10 22.84
C ASN A 238 43.83 63.85 24.38
N ILE A 239 44.79 63.13 24.97
CA ILE A 239 46.11 62.59 24.60
C ILE A 239 46.54 61.62 25.74
N VAL A 240 47.17 60.49 25.37
CA VAL A 240 48.35 59.78 25.94
C VAL A 240 48.66 59.82 27.46
N SER A 241 48.85 58.59 27.98
CA SER A 241 49.70 58.09 29.09
C SER A 241 49.55 58.63 30.51
#